data_AF-A0AAV1W695-F1
#
_entry.id   AF-A0AAV1W695-F1
#
_cell.length_a   1.000
_cell.length_b   1.000
_cell.length_c   1.000
_cell.angle_alpha   90.00
_cell.angle_beta   90.00
_cell.angle_gamma   90.00
#
_symmetry.space_group_name_H-M   'P 1'
#
loop_
_entity.id
_entity.type
_entity.pdbx_description
1 polymer ?
#
loop_
_entity_poly.entity_id
_entity_poly.type
_entity_poly.pdbx_seq_one_letter_code
_entity_poly.pdbx_strand_id
1 'polypeptide(L)'
;MGIQQFIESALPKHVMEIIYPSMFSQQESDGGQGNALRREFDNEVLMKDCIVSVMQIGVSCATTSPSDRMHIADVVKTLHAIKKSYIRTH
;
A
#
# COMPACT_ATOMS: atom_id res chain seq x y z
N MET A 1 -12.06 17.21 -10.64
CA MET A 1 -10.90 16.53 -10.03
C MET A 1 -10.84 15.13 -10.62
N GLY A 2 -9.71 14.71 -11.19
CA GLY A 2 -9.56 13.35 -11.75
C GLY A 2 -9.17 12.33 -10.69
N ILE A 3 -9.26 11.05 -11.03
CA ILE A 3 -8.92 9.95 -10.11
C ILE A 3 -7.47 10.02 -9.63
N GLN A 4 -6.55 10.43 -10.52
CA GLN A 4 -5.14 10.62 -10.17
C GLN A 4 -4.97 11.71 -9.10
N GLN A 5 -5.56 12.89 -9.32
CA GLN A 5 -5.45 13.99 -8.35
C GLN A 5 -6.12 13.67 -7.02
N PHE A 6 -7.23 12.91 -7.04
CA PHE A 6 -7.87 12.43 -5.83
C PHE A 6 -6.92 11.55 -5.00
N ILE A 7 -6.29 10.55 -5.63
CA ILE A 7 -5.35 9.64 -4.96
C ILE A 7 -4.11 10.41 -4.46
N GLU A 8 -3.53 11.28 -5.29
CA GLU A 8 -2.39 12.12 -4.91
C GLU A 8 -2.68 12.98 -3.67
N SER A 9 -3.88 13.57 -3.59
CA SER A 9 -4.29 14.40 -2.44
C SER A 9 -4.41 13.62 -1.13
N ALA A 10 -4.64 12.30 -1.21
CA ALA A 10 -4.74 11.43 -0.05
C ALA A 10 -3.37 10.89 0.41
N LEU A 11 -2.35 10.90 -0.45
CA LEU A 11 -1.06 10.29 -0.14
C LEU A 11 -0.13 11.21 0.68
N PRO A 12 0.71 10.64 1.58
CA PRO A 12 0.62 9.27 2.12
C PRO A 12 -0.35 9.17 3.31
N LYS A 13 -0.81 10.30 3.85
CA LYS A 13 -1.42 10.38 5.20
C LYS A 13 -2.83 9.81 5.27
N HIS A 14 -3.65 10.10 4.26
CA HIS A 14 -5.08 9.79 4.19
C HIS A 14 -5.38 8.60 3.27
N VAL A 15 -4.37 7.79 2.89
CA VAL A 15 -4.57 6.67 1.98
C VAL A 15 -5.61 5.67 2.50
N MET A 16 -5.67 5.46 3.81
CA MET A 16 -6.62 4.52 4.42
C MET A 16 -8.07 5.00 4.34
N GLU A 17 -8.30 6.30 4.10
CA GLU A 17 -9.64 6.89 3.95
C GLU A 17 -10.23 6.65 2.55
N ILE A 18 -9.37 6.36 1.56
CA ILE A 18 -9.77 6.16 0.16
C ILE A 18 -9.76 4.68 -0.27
N ILE A 19 -9.28 3.79 0.60
CA ILE A 19 -9.22 2.34 0.35
C ILE A 19 -10.50 1.70 0.87
N TYR A 20 -11.03 0.71 0.14
CA TYR A 20 -12.16 -0.09 0.60
C TYR A 20 -11.84 -0.79 1.94
N PRO A 21 -12.67 -0.60 2.99
CA PRO A 21 -12.43 -1.22 4.29
C PRO A 21 -12.29 -2.74 4.26
N SER A 22 -12.95 -3.41 3.30
CA SER A 22 -12.89 -4.86 3.12
C SER A 22 -11.53 -5.38 2.64
N MET A 23 -10.60 -4.51 2.21
CA MET A 23 -9.23 -4.95 1.88
C MET A 23 -8.43 -5.36 3.13
N PHE A 24 -8.91 -5.02 4.33
CA PHE A 24 -8.18 -5.16 5.58
C PHE A 24 -8.78 -6.17 6.56
N SER A 25 -9.87 -6.84 6.21
CA SER A 25 -10.48 -7.83 7.10
C SER A 25 -9.56 -9.05 7.20
N GLN A 26 -8.64 -9.04 8.17
CA GLN A 26 -7.91 -10.23 8.59
C GLN A 26 -8.89 -11.16 9.29
N GLN A 27 -8.90 -12.42 8.87
CA GLN A 27 -9.60 -13.47 9.59
C GLN A 27 -8.90 -13.63 10.95
N GLU A 28 -9.63 -13.39 12.04
CA GLU A 28 -9.12 -13.50 13.40
C GLU A 28 -8.41 -14.86 13.59
N SER A 29 -7.12 -14.83 13.93
CA SER A 29 -6.38 -16.02 14.31
C SER A 29 -6.24 -16.02 15.84
N ASP A 30 -6.87 -17.02 16.45
CA ASP A 30 -6.92 -17.31 17.88
C ASP A 30 -5.51 -17.47 18.46
N GLY A 31 -5.03 -16.49 19.24
CA GLY A 31 -3.73 -16.61 19.90
C GLY A 31 -3.27 -15.45 20.75
N GLY A 32 -3.60 -15.47 22.05
CA GLY A 32 -2.86 -14.79 23.14
C GLY A 32 -2.88 -13.26 23.16
N GLN A 33 -3.63 -12.68 24.10
CA GLN A 33 -4.01 -11.25 24.14
C GLN A 33 -2.85 -10.22 24.14
N GLY A 34 -1.69 -10.49 24.73
CA GLY A 34 -0.61 -9.48 24.82
C GLY A 34 0.28 -9.36 23.59
N ASN A 35 0.49 -10.48 22.90
CA ASN A 35 1.34 -10.64 21.73
C ASN A 35 0.53 -10.65 20.42
N ALA A 36 -0.79 -10.80 20.49
CA ALA A 36 -1.71 -10.57 19.37
C ALA A 36 -1.81 -9.07 19.03
N LEU A 37 -2.13 -8.21 20.01
CA LEU A 37 -2.36 -6.77 19.78
C LEU A 37 -1.16 -6.06 19.15
N ARG A 38 0.06 -6.38 19.61
CA ARG A 38 1.28 -5.80 19.05
C ARG A 38 1.56 -6.28 17.62
N ARG A 39 1.31 -7.57 17.33
CA ARG A 39 1.44 -8.12 15.97
C ARG A 39 0.40 -7.52 15.04
N GLU A 40 -0.82 -7.31 15.51
CA GLU A 40 -1.90 -6.68 14.77
C GLU A 40 -1.57 -5.23 14.40
N PHE A 41 -1.07 -4.44 15.36
CA PHE A 41 -0.62 -3.07 15.11
C PHE A 41 0.55 -3.02 14.12
N ASP A 42 1.58 -3.86 14.32
CA ASP A 42 2.73 -3.93 13.41
C ASP A 42 2.27 -4.32 11.99
N ASN A 43 1.31 -5.25 11.86
CA ASN A 43 0.72 -5.64 10.59
C ASN A 43 -0.08 -4.51 9.92
N GLU A 44 -0.85 -3.74 10.69
CA GLU A 44 -1.60 -2.59 10.17
C GLU A 44 -0.66 -1.52 9.61
N VAL A 45 0.42 -1.21 10.33
CA VAL A 45 1.44 -0.25 9.88
C VAL A 45 2.12 -0.73 8.60
N LEU A 46 2.56 -2.00 8.55
CA LEU A 46 3.19 -2.60 7.37
C LEU A 46 2.25 -2.62 6.16
N MET A 47 0.97 -2.92 6.39
CA MET A 47 -0.04 -2.91 5.34
C MET A 47 -0.25 -1.49 4.81
N LYS A 48 -0.38 -0.50 5.69
CA LYS A 48 -0.52 0.90 5.29
C LYS A 48 0.65 1.35 4.42
N ASP A 49 1.89 1.06 4.85
CA ASP A 49 3.10 1.44 4.10
C ASP A 49 3.17 0.73 2.73
N CYS A 50 2.77 -0.55 2.68
CA CYS A 50 2.64 -1.31 1.43
C CYS A 50 1.66 -0.62 0.47
N ILE A 51 0.48 -0.25 0.95
CA ILE A 51 -0.56 0.41 0.15
C ILE A 51 -0.11 1.79 -0.33
N VAL A 52 0.49 2.61 0.54
CA VAL A 52 1.08 3.90 0.14
C VAL A 52 2.04 3.69 -1.03
N SER A 53 2.95 2.72 -0.91
CA SER A 53 3.96 2.43 -1.93
C SER A 53 3.34 1.98 -3.26
N VAL A 54 2.34 1.08 -3.21
CA VAL A 54 1.63 0.61 -4.41
C VAL A 54 0.83 1.74 -5.07
N MET A 55 0.17 2.59 -4.29
CA MET A 55 -0.58 3.73 -4.81
C MET A 55 0.32 4.77 -5.47
N GLN A 56 1.50 5.05 -4.91
CA GLN A 56 2.50 5.93 -5.53
C GLN A 56 2.99 5.42 -6.89
N ILE A 57 3.19 4.10 -7.02
CA ILE A 57 3.47 3.46 -8.32
C ILE A 57 2.28 3.63 -9.26
N GLY A 58 1.07 3.36 -8.79
CA GLY A 58 -0.16 3.51 -9.58
C GLY A 58 -0.33 4.93 -10.15
N VAL A 59 -0.10 5.95 -9.33
CA VAL A 59 -0.09 7.36 -9.75
C VAL A 59 0.97 7.60 -10.82
N SER A 60 2.20 7.15 -10.58
CA SER A 60 3.31 7.33 -11.54
C SER A 60 3.05 6.63 -12.88
N CYS A 61 2.37 5.50 -12.88
CA CYS A 61 1.95 4.79 -14.09
C CYS A 61 0.79 5.47 -14.83
N ALA A 62 -0.06 6.19 -14.09
CA ALA A 62 -1.26 6.85 -14.61
C ALA A 62 -1.01 8.26 -15.13
N THR A 63 0.20 8.81 -14.97
CA THR A 63 0.55 10.16 -15.45
C THR A 63 0.22 10.33 -16.94
N THR A 64 -0.44 11.44 -17.28
CA THR A 64 -0.93 11.71 -18.63
C THR A 64 0.18 11.67 -19.67
N SER A 65 1.30 12.32 -19.38
CA SER A 65 2.47 12.37 -20.25
C SER A 65 3.22 11.04 -20.23
N PRO A 66 3.41 10.36 -21.38
CA PRO A 66 4.16 9.11 -21.44
C PRO A 66 5.61 9.22 -20.97
N SER A 67 6.26 10.37 -21.19
CA SER A 67 7.66 10.60 -20.76
C SER A 67 7.83 10.70 -19.26
N ASP A 68 6.75 11.04 -18.55
CA ASP A 68 6.77 11.28 -17.11
C ASP A 68 6.34 10.01 -16.34
N ARG A 69 5.94 8.95 -17.07
CA ARG A 69 5.60 7.67 -16.46
C ARG A 69 6.88 6.95 -16.04
N MET A 70 6.79 6.26 -14.91
CA MET A 70 7.84 5.33 -14.49
C MET A 70 8.06 4.26 -15.56
N HIS A 71 9.33 3.97 -15.87
CA HIS A 71 9.66 2.93 -16.83
C HIS A 71 9.19 1.56 -16.32
N ILE A 72 8.63 0.73 -17.20
CA ILE A 72 7.99 -0.54 -16.78
C ILE A 72 8.94 -1.49 -16.04
N ALA A 73 10.23 -1.48 -16.40
CA ALA A 73 11.24 -2.27 -15.69
C ALA A 73 11.40 -1.82 -14.23
N ASP A 74 11.33 -0.51 -13.97
CA ASP A 74 11.42 0.05 -12.63
C ASP A 74 10.14 -0.19 -11.84
N VAL A 75 8.97 -0.14 -12.50
CA VAL A 75 7.69 -0.54 -11.91
C VAL A 75 7.76 -1.98 -11.40
N VAL A 76 8.17 -2.92 -12.25
CA VAL A 76 8.29 -4.35 -11.88
C VAL A 76 9.28 -4.55 -10.75
N LYS A 77 10.45 -3.90 -10.82
CA LYS A 77 11.48 -3.95 -9.77
C LYS A 77 10.95 -3.44 -8.43
N THR A 78 10.25 -2.31 -8.43
CA THR A 78 9.73 -1.68 -7.22
C THR A 78 8.58 -2.50 -6.62
N LEU A 79 7.66 -3.01 -7.45
CA LEU A 79 6.61 -3.92 -6.99
C LEU A 79 7.18 -5.20 -6.37
N HIS A 80 8.24 -5.77 -6.96
CA HIS A 80 8.91 -6.93 -6.39
C HIS A 80 9.55 -6.63 -5.03
N ALA A 81 10.17 -5.44 -4.89
CA ALA A 81 10.75 -5.00 -3.63
C ALA A 81 9.68 -4.79 -2.55
N ILE A 82 8.55 -4.15 -2.88
CA ILE A 82 7.41 -3.97 -1.97
C ILE A 82 6.88 -5.34 -1.52
N LYS A 83 6.60 -6.25 -2.46
CA LYS A 83 6.15 -7.61 -2.17
C LYS A 83 7.11 -8.34 -1.22
N LYS A 84 8.41 -8.27 -1.49
CA LYS A 84 9.44 -8.92 -0.65
C LYS A 84 9.49 -8.32 0.75
N SER A 85 9.35 -6.99 0.88
CA SER A 85 9.32 -6.31 2.17
C SER A 85 8.09 -6.72 3.00
N TYR A 86 6.92 -6.78 2.36
CA TYR A 86 5.68 -7.17 3.01
C TYR A 86 5.70 -8.66 3.42
N ILE A 87 6.07 -9.56 2.51
CA ILE A 87 6.12 -11.02 2.79
C ILE A 87 7.22 -11.37 3.79
N ARG A 88 8.39 -10.73 3.80
CA ARG A 88 9.44 -11.05 4.79
C ARG A 88 8.97 -10.79 6.23
N THR A 89 7.94 -9.98 6.40
CA THR A 89 7.44 -9.56 7.71
C THR A 89 6.22 -10.37 8.16
N HIS A 90 5.69 -11.27 7.31
CA HIS A 90 4.60 -12.21 7.58
C HIS A 90 5.05 -13.66 7.44
#